data_AF-A0A0S8HLE3-F1
#
_entry.id   AF-A0A0S8HLE3-F1
#
_cell.length_a   1.000
_cell.length_b   1.000
_cell.length_c   1.000
_cell.angle_alpha   90.00
_cell.angle_beta   90.00
_cell.angle_gamma   90.00
#
_symmetry.space_group_name_H-M   'P 1'
#
loop_
_entity.id
_entity.type
_entity.pdbx_description
1 polymer ?
#
loop_
_entity_poly.entity_id
_entity_poly.type
_entity_poly.pdbx_seq_one_letter_code
_entity_poly.pdbx_strand_id
1 'polypeptide(L)'
;MQFFGTENRKPFFRFFTLTVGRQAGTCIKHMALSCSYNDIKRADFPIERQFHVLKHFCEVNPEYRQYLLHNSEYSYEDIDNQIKEKGSRFFNSFVSDPLQLLDIVVNKFKSDGVEADWLGDRCEVRLNFSKEHFPEGIGEDHIIHIDKLPDEIKDQLPDLEYETLQRLQFTSQSKKTWTVNMIIKKIDTKPVIITIFPGVYAPLLPNHEEQTDEEYRKSMEFWSKHILIS
;
A
#
# COMPACT_ATOMS: atom_id res chain seq x y z
N MET A 1 -43.00 30.75 -74.15
CA MET A 1 -43.50 29.36 -74.09
C MET A 1 -43.31 28.89 -72.66
N GLN A 2 -44.28 29.04 -71.75
CA GLN A 2 -45.39 28.10 -71.50
C GLN A 2 -44.88 26.65 -71.52
N PHE A 3 -44.83 25.92 -70.39
CA PHE A 3 -46.02 25.41 -69.71
C PHE A 3 -45.88 25.29 -68.18
N PHE A 4 -47.05 25.42 -67.55
CA PHE A 4 -47.39 25.19 -66.15
C PHE A 4 -47.40 23.70 -65.77
N GLY A 5 -47.19 23.43 -64.49
CA GLY A 5 -47.59 22.20 -63.81
C GLY A 5 -47.90 22.46 -62.33
N THR A 6 -49.18 22.69 -62.04
CA THR A 6 -49.83 22.74 -60.71
C THR A 6 -50.06 21.32 -60.19
N GLU A 7 -49.86 20.95 -58.92
CA GLU A 7 -50.77 20.99 -57.75
C GLU A 7 -50.10 20.01 -56.73
N ASN A 8 -50.04 20.19 -55.41
CA ASN A 8 -51.17 20.04 -54.50
C ASN A 8 -50.79 20.36 -53.03
N ARG A 9 -51.80 20.74 -52.25
CA ARG A 9 -51.78 21.33 -50.91
C ARG A 9 -51.56 20.32 -49.75
N LYS A 10 -50.92 20.75 -48.65
CA LYS A 10 -51.55 21.05 -47.33
C LYS A 10 -50.50 21.30 -46.20
N PRO A 11 -50.89 21.99 -45.11
CA PRO A 11 -49.97 22.71 -44.21
C PRO A 11 -49.66 21.94 -42.93
N PHE A 12 -48.52 22.20 -42.28
CA PHE A 12 -48.37 21.91 -40.85
C PHE A 12 -47.44 22.90 -40.15
N PHE A 13 -47.90 23.35 -38.99
CA PHE A 13 -47.30 24.29 -38.08
C PHE A 13 -46.01 23.77 -37.42
N ARG A 14 -45.20 24.73 -36.95
CA ARG A 14 -44.63 24.87 -35.59
C ARG A 14 -43.13 24.58 -35.33
N PHE A 15 -42.60 25.60 -34.63
CA PHE A 15 -41.53 25.63 -33.64
C PHE A 15 -40.06 25.64 -34.08
N PHE A 16 -39.48 26.84 -33.96
CA PHE A 16 -38.09 27.05 -33.59
C PHE A 16 -37.82 26.38 -32.23
N THR A 17 -36.95 25.37 -32.22
CA THR A 17 -36.27 24.90 -31.01
C THR A 17 -34.83 25.39 -31.04
N LEU A 18 -34.51 26.26 -30.07
CA LEU A 18 -33.16 26.63 -29.68
C LEU A 18 -32.44 25.39 -29.12
N THR A 19 -31.48 24.85 -29.86
CA THR A 19 -30.59 23.79 -29.36
C THR A 19 -29.52 24.43 -28.47
N VAL A 20 -29.77 24.46 -27.16
CA VAL A 20 -28.73 24.75 -26.16
C VAL A 20 -27.85 23.50 -26.06
N GLY A 21 -26.66 23.58 -26.65
CA GLY A 21 -25.62 22.56 -26.51
C GLY A 21 -25.11 22.52 -25.06
N ARG A 22 -25.67 21.62 -24.24
CA ARG A 22 -25.01 21.17 -23.01
C ARG A 22 -24.01 20.09 -23.40
N GLN A 23 -22.73 20.44 -23.43
CA GLN A 23 -21.66 19.45 -23.30
C GLN A 23 -21.79 18.82 -21.92
N ALA A 24 -22.36 17.61 -21.87
CA ALA A 24 -22.26 16.76 -20.70
C ALA A 24 -20.81 16.27 -20.62
N GLY A 25 -20.01 16.94 -19.80
CA GLY A 25 -18.75 16.38 -19.33
C GLY A 25 -19.07 15.13 -18.53
N THR A 26 -18.90 13.97 -19.16
CA THR A 26 -18.97 12.68 -18.47
C THR A 26 -17.80 12.64 -17.49
N CYS A 27 -18.05 13.08 -16.27
CA CYS A 27 -17.16 12.81 -15.16
C CYS A 27 -17.22 11.30 -14.94
N ILE A 28 -16.31 10.56 -15.57
CA ILE A 28 -16.10 9.14 -15.30
C ILE A 28 -15.62 9.09 -13.86
N LYS A 29 -16.57 8.92 -12.92
CA LYS A 29 -16.24 8.38 -11.61
C LYS A 29 -15.59 7.04 -11.90
N HIS A 30 -14.27 6.94 -11.73
CA HIS A 30 -13.62 5.66 -11.62
C HIS A 30 -14.38 4.89 -10.54
N MET A 31 -15.18 3.91 -10.96
CA MET A 31 -15.74 2.95 -10.02
C MET A 31 -14.54 2.20 -9.49
N ALA A 32 -14.08 2.57 -8.29
CA ALA A 32 -13.10 1.78 -7.58
C ALA A 32 -13.65 0.36 -7.49
N LEU A 33 -12.93 -0.59 -8.09
CA LEU A 33 -13.29 -1.99 -7.95
C LEU A 33 -12.90 -2.39 -6.53
N SER A 34 -13.81 -3.02 -5.79
CA SER A 34 -13.47 -3.51 -4.45
C SER A 34 -12.45 -4.66 -4.54
N CYS A 35 -11.45 -4.61 -3.67
CA CYS A 35 -10.49 -5.65 -3.39
C CYS A 35 -11.11 -6.61 -2.36
N SER A 36 -11.60 -7.74 -2.86
CA SER A 36 -12.41 -8.67 -2.08
C SER A 36 -11.57 -9.71 -1.34
N TYR A 37 -12.19 -10.39 -0.38
CA TYR A 37 -11.58 -11.55 0.28
C TYR A 37 -11.10 -12.62 -0.73
N ASN A 38 -11.83 -12.82 -1.83
CA ASN A 38 -11.43 -13.79 -2.84
C ASN A 38 -10.17 -13.35 -3.60
N ASP A 39 -9.98 -12.05 -3.81
CA ASP A 39 -8.76 -11.52 -4.43
C ASP A 39 -7.55 -11.78 -3.53
N ILE A 40 -7.70 -11.53 -2.22
CA ILE A 40 -6.63 -11.77 -1.23
C ILE A 40 -6.34 -13.26 -1.06
N LYS A 41 -7.38 -14.10 -0.91
CA LYS A 41 -7.23 -15.55 -0.72
C LYS A 41 -6.55 -16.22 -1.92
N ARG A 42 -6.77 -15.70 -3.13
CA ARG A 42 -6.19 -16.23 -4.37
C ARG A 42 -4.93 -15.48 -4.78
N ALA A 43 -4.47 -14.52 -3.98
CA ALA A 43 -3.27 -13.77 -4.30
C ALA A 43 -2.08 -14.71 -4.21
N ASP A 44 -1.29 -14.75 -5.28
CA ASP A 44 -0.03 -15.47 -5.26
C ASP A 44 0.92 -14.75 -4.29
N PHE A 45 1.67 -15.52 -3.49
CA PHE A 45 2.75 -14.99 -2.68
C PHE A 45 4.08 -15.64 -3.12
N PRO A 46 4.71 -15.14 -4.20
CA PRO A 46 5.92 -15.75 -4.75
C PRO A 46 7.08 -15.75 -3.75
N ILE A 47 8.00 -16.71 -3.90
CA ILE A 47 9.12 -16.92 -2.97
C ILE A 47 9.98 -15.66 -2.83
N GLU A 48 10.18 -14.90 -3.90
CA GLU A 48 10.95 -13.66 -3.89
C GLU A 48 10.27 -12.58 -3.04
N ARG A 49 8.94 -12.57 -3.02
CA ARG A 49 8.14 -11.66 -2.18
C ARG A 49 8.11 -12.11 -0.74
N GLN A 50 8.05 -13.41 -0.50
CA GLN A 50 8.17 -13.95 0.85
C GLN A 50 9.56 -13.65 1.44
N PHE A 51 10.63 -13.82 0.64
CA PHE A 51 12.00 -13.42 0.99
C PHE A 51 12.10 -11.93 1.30
N HIS A 52 11.54 -11.06 0.44
CA HIS A 52 11.53 -9.61 0.69
C HIS A 52 10.89 -9.23 2.03
N VAL A 53 9.86 -9.97 2.45
CA VAL A 53 9.14 -9.72 3.70
C VAL A 53 9.94 -10.12 4.94
N LEU A 54 11.01 -10.92 4.81
CA LEU A 54 11.84 -11.34 5.95
C LEU A 54 12.51 -10.20 6.70
N LYS A 55 12.75 -9.05 6.05
CA LYS A 55 13.24 -7.85 6.75
C LYS A 55 12.32 -7.35 7.85
N HIS A 56 11.06 -7.78 7.84
CA HIS A 56 10.07 -7.47 8.85
C HIS A 56 10.00 -8.54 9.95
N PHE A 57 10.94 -9.47 10.01
CA PHE A 57 11.01 -10.51 11.04
C PHE A 57 12.25 -10.30 11.93
N CYS A 58 12.15 -10.66 13.21
CA CYS A 58 13.31 -10.71 14.10
C CYS A 58 14.07 -12.03 13.92
N GLU A 59 13.34 -13.12 13.78
CA GLU A 59 13.83 -14.43 13.43
C GLU A 59 12.78 -15.14 12.57
N VAL A 60 13.18 -16.25 11.96
CA VAL A 60 12.28 -17.03 11.11
C VAL A 60 12.36 -18.49 11.53
N ASN A 61 11.21 -19.17 11.53
CA ASN A 61 11.12 -20.59 11.85
C ASN A 61 12.17 -21.40 11.05
N PRO A 62 12.99 -22.25 11.70
CA PRO A 62 13.97 -23.10 11.03
C PRO A 62 13.41 -23.94 9.88
N GLU A 63 12.17 -24.45 10.01
CA GLU A 63 11.51 -25.22 8.95
C GLU A 63 11.25 -24.37 7.71
N TYR A 64 10.81 -23.12 7.91
CA TYR A 64 10.59 -22.18 6.81
C TYR A 64 11.91 -21.74 6.19
N ARG A 65 12.98 -21.59 6.99
CA ARG A 65 14.32 -21.34 6.46
C ARG A 65 14.77 -22.47 5.55
N GLN A 66 14.55 -23.73 5.93
CA GLN A 66 14.80 -24.87 5.04
C GLN A 66 13.94 -24.79 3.79
N TYR A 67 12.65 -24.47 3.91
CA TYR A 67 11.77 -24.30 2.75
C TYR A 67 12.34 -23.29 1.74
N LEU A 68 12.83 -22.13 2.17
CA LEU A 68 13.47 -21.16 1.27
C LEU A 68 14.71 -21.74 0.58
N LEU A 69 15.61 -22.37 1.33
CA LEU A 69 16.84 -22.94 0.79
C LEU A 69 16.58 -24.05 -0.26
N HIS A 70 15.48 -24.81 -0.11
CA HIS A 70 15.13 -25.88 -1.04
C HIS A 70 14.37 -25.39 -2.28
N ASN A 71 13.70 -24.23 -2.19
CA ASN A 71 12.80 -23.74 -3.24
C ASN A 71 13.29 -22.44 -3.90
N SER A 72 14.52 -22.01 -3.63
CA SER A 72 15.12 -20.81 -4.19
C SER A 72 16.62 -20.96 -4.38
N GLU A 73 17.26 -19.93 -4.94
CA GLU A 73 18.72 -19.84 -5.04
C GLU A 73 19.35 -19.11 -3.84
N TYR A 74 18.55 -18.71 -2.84
CA TYR A 74 19.04 -17.98 -1.68
C TYR A 74 19.94 -18.86 -0.80
N SER A 75 21.04 -18.29 -0.33
CA SER A 75 21.92 -18.91 0.65
C SER A 75 21.47 -18.64 2.09
N TYR A 76 22.10 -19.32 3.05
CA TYR A 76 21.92 -19.00 4.47
C TYR A 76 22.28 -17.53 4.77
N GLU A 77 23.34 -17.03 4.13
CA GLU A 77 23.83 -15.66 4.31
C GLU A 77 22.82 -14.63 3.76
N ASP A 78 22.22 -14.89 2.59
CA ASP A 78 21.19 -14.01 2.03
C ASP A 78 20.01 -13.86 2.97
N ILE A 79 19.54 -14.98 3.54
CA ILE A 79 18.42 -14.99 4.49
C ILE A 79 18.78 -14.22 5.76
N ASP A 80 19.98 -14.46 6.34
CA ASP A 80 20.41 -13.75 7.55
C ASP A 80 20.59 -12.25 7.29
N ASN A 81 21.11 -11.87 6.12
CA ASN A 81 21.27 -10.46 5.72
C ASN A 81 19.91 -9.79 5.56
N GLN A 82 18.95 -10.47 4.92
CA GLN A 82 17.60 -9.94 4.75
C GLN A 82 16.90 -9.72 6.10
N ILE A 83 17.03 -10.63 7.07
CA ILE A 83 16.48 -10.50 8.43
C ILE A 83 17.17 -9.37 9.22
N LYS A 84 18.45 -9.09 8.95
CA LYS A 84 19.21 -8.03 9.63
C LYS A 84 18.91 -6.62 9.10
N GLU A 85 18.21 -6.49 7.98
CA GLU A 85 17.84 -5.17 7.45
C GLU A 85 17.03 -4.35 8.47
N LYS A 86 17.25 -3.03 8.49
CA LYS A 86 16.52 -2.12 9.38
C LYS A 86 15.10 -1.91 8.87
N GLY A 87 14.13 -1.84 9.79
CA GLY A 87 12.75 -1.52 9.48
C GLY A 87 11.78 -2.00 10.55
N SER A 88 10.48 -1.76 10.32
CA SER A 88 9.40 -2.27 11.17
C SER A 88 9.39 -3.79 11.21
N ARG A 89 9.27 -4.38 12.41
CA ARG A 89 9.39 -5.83 12.62
C ARG A 89 8.20 -6.39 13.37
N PHE A 90 7.79 -7.61 13.03
CA PHE A 90 6.82 -8.37 13.80
C PHE A 90 7.48 -8.96 15.04
N PHE A 91 6.70 -9.12 16.11
CA PHE A 91 7.13 -9.90 17.25
C PHE A 91 7.00 -11.40 16.97
N ASN A 92 7.97 -12.18 17.46
CA ASN A 92 7.94 -13.64 17.33
C ASN A 92 6.74 -14.27 18.08
N SER A 93 6.19 -13.56 19.07
CA SER A 93 4.94 -13.95 19.77
C SER A 93 3.69 -13.80 18.89
N PHE A 94 3.76 -13.02 17.82
CA PHE A 94 2.67 -12.84 16.86
C PHE A 94 2.80 -13.79 15.66
N VAL A 95 4.01 -13.90 15.09
CA VAL A 95 4.24 -14.67 13.87
C VAL A 95 5.72 -15.09 13.74
N SER A 96 5.97 -16.25 13.13
CA SER A 96 7.31 -16.82 12.97
C SER A 96 7.76 -17.05 11.53
N ASP A 97 6.87 -16.95 10.54
CA ASP A 97 7.23 -16.99 9.12
C ASP A 97 6.21 -16.29 8.19
N PRO A 98 6.58 -15.98 6.93
CA PRO A 98 5.70 -15.30 5.97
C PRO A 98 4.42 -16.05 5.60
N LEU A 99 4.40 -17.39 5.59
CA LEU A 99 3.20 -18.15 5.20
C LEU A 99 2.19 -18.12 6.34
N GLN A 100 2.65 -18.31 7.58
CA GLN A 100 1.82 -18.12 8.77
C GLN A 100 1.27 -16.69 8.84
N LEU A 101 2.09 -15.67 8.52
CA LEU A 101 1.65 -14.28 8.45
C LEU A 101 0.49 -14.09 7.47
N LEU A 102 0.63 -14.66 6.27
CA LEU A 102 -0.41 -14.59 5.25
C LEU A 102 -1.72 -15.22 5.75
N ASP A 103 -1.66 -16.39 6.38
CA ASP A 103 -2.83 -17.05 6.93
C ASP A 103 -3.53 -16.19 8.00
N ILE A 104 -2.76 -15.57 8.90
CA ILE A 104 -3.29 -14.66 9.93
C ILE A 104 -3.99 -13.47 9.27
N VAL A 105 -3.36 -12.83 8.28
CA VAL A 105 -3.87 -11.64 7.58
C VAL A 105 -5.13 -11.96 6.79
N VAL A 106 -5.14 -13.06 6.02
CA VAL A 106 -6.30 -13.50 5.22
C VAL A 106 -7.50 -13.80 6.12
N ASN A 107 -7.27 -14.51 7.23
CA ASN A 107 -8.33 -14.84 8.18
C ASN A 107 -8.87 -13.59 8.87
N LYS A 108 -7.99 -12.67 9.28
CA LYS A 108 -8.37 -11.40 9.91
C LYS A 108 -9.16 -10.50 8.96
N PHE A 109 -8.75 -10.41 7.70
CA PHE A 109 -9.50 -9.67 6.67
C PHE A 109 -10.92 -10.21 6.53
N LYS A 110 -11.06 -11.54 6.48
CA LYS A 110 -12.36 -12.21 6.40
C LYS A 110 -13.23 -11.97 7.63
N SER A 111 -12.66 -12.09 8.83
CA SER A 111 -13.42 -11.97 10.08
C SER A 111 -13.95 -10.56 10.31
N ASP A 112 -13.14 -9.56 9.95
CA ASP A 112 -13.45 -8.15 10.17
C ASP A 112 -14.38 -7.59 9.09
N GLY A 113 -14.54 -8.29 7.96
CA GLY A 113 -15.31 -7.80 6.82
C GLY A 113 -14.71 -6.51 6.25
N VAL A 114 -13.38 -6.40 6.24
CA VAL A 114 -12.69 -5.20 5.73
C VAL A 114 -13.00 -5.03 4.25
N GLU A 115 -13.35 -3.81 3.86
CA GLU A 115 -13.45 -3.41 2.46
C GLU A 115 -12.16 -2.64 2.11
N ALA A 116 -11.46 -3.11 1.08
CA ALA A 116 -10.35 -2.40 0.46
C ALA A 116 -10.71 -2.10 -0.99
N ASP A 117 -10.10 -1.07 -1.57
CA ASP A 117 -10.34 -0.66 -2.95
C ASP A 117 -9.09 -0.89 -3.82
N TRP A 118 -9.33 -1.29 -5.07
CA TRP A 118 -8.31 -1.24 -6.11
C TRP A 118 -8.15 0.21 -6.60
N LEU A 119 -6.95 0.75 -6.40
CA LEU A 119 -6.47 1.98 -7.01
C LEU A 119 -5.62 1.60 -8.22
N GLY A 120 -6.26 1.51 -9.39
CA GLY A 120 -5.63 0.98 -10.60
C GLY A 120 -5.34 -0.51 -10.46
N ASP A 121 -4.06 -0.89 -10.54
CA ASP A 121 -3.58 -2.25 -10.37
C ASP A 121 -3.21 -2.59 -8.92
N ARG A 122 -3.32 -1.64 -7.98
CA ARG A 122 -2.83 -1.77 -6.60
C ARG A 122 -3.97 -1.76 -5.59
N CYS A 123 -3.89 -2.65 -4.60
CA CYS A 123 -4.78 -2.71 -3.45
C CYS A 123 -3.94 -2.63 -2.17
N GLU A 124 -4.37 -1.78 -1.24
CA GLU A 124 -3.74 -1.61 0.06
C GLU A 124 -4.70 -2.07 1.14
N VAL A 125 -4.30 -3.09 1.88
CA VAL A 125 -5.09 -3.68 2.94
C VAL A 125 -4.48 -3.29 4.28
N ARG A 126 -5.27 -2.69 5.15
CA ARG A 126 -4.88 -2.34 6.52
C ARG A 126 -5.75 -3.09 7.52
N LEU A 127 -5.12 -3.86 8.38
CA LEU A 127 -5.80 -4.63 9.44
C LEU A 127 -5.34 -4.16 10.81
N ASN A 128 -6.28 -4.08 11.75
CA ASN A 128 -5.99 -3.70 13.14
C ASN A 128 -6.29 -4.87 14.08
N PHE A 129 -5.37 -5.13 15.00
CA PHE A 129 -5.46 -6.19 15.99
C PHE A 129 -5.83 -5.60 17.35
N SER A 130 -6.58 -6.36 18.15
CA SER A 130 -7.04 -5.90 19.47
C SER A 130 -5.88 -5.85 20.47
N LYS A 131 -5.82 -4.78 21.25
CA LYS A 131 -4.87 -4.64 22.37
C LYS A 131 -5.12 -5.65 23.50
N GLU A 132 -6.35 -6.14 23.63
CA GLU A 132 -6.70 -7.13 24.66
C GLU A 132 -6.07 -8.49 24.35
N HIS A 133 -6.03 -8.87 23.07
CA HIS A 133 -5.46 -10.14 22.61
C HIS A 133 -3.93 -10.05 22.41
N PHE A 134 -3.42 -8.85 22.10
CA PHE A 134 -2.01 -8.58 21.90
C PHE A 134 -1.56 -7.42 22.79
N PRO A 135 -1.49 -7.58 24.13
CA PRO A 135 -1.17 -6.47 25.05
C PRO A 135 0.19 -5.83 24.75
N GLU A 136 1.14 -6.64 24.26
CA GLU A 136 2.48 -6.17 23.91
C GLU A 136 2.59 -5.63 22.49
N GLY A 137 1.53 -5.66 21.68
CA GLY A 137 1.58 -5.35 20.25
C GLY A 137 1.82 -6.60 19.40
N ILE A 138 1.75 -6.41 18.09
CA ILE A 138 2.07 -7.45 17.09
C ILE A 138 3.47 -7.25 16.48
N GLY A 139 4.08 -6.10 16.76
CA GLY A 139 5.38 -5.71 16.23
C GLY A 139 5.73 -4.29 16.61
N GLU A 140 6.74 -3.75 15.94
CA GLU A 140 7.30 -2.43 16.15
C GLU A 140 7.24 -1.61 14.87
N ASP A 141 6.85 -0.35 15.03
CA ASP A 141 6.84 0.68 14.01
C ASP A 141 8.05 1.59 14.24
N HIS A 142 8.85 1.72 13.19
CA HIS A 142 10.04 2.57 13.19
C HIS A 142 9.76 3.92 12.53
N ILE A 143 8.51 4.26 12.28
CA ILE A 143 8.10 5.55 11.73
C ILE A 143 7.36 6.33 12.80
N ILE A 144 7.80 7.56 13.05
CA ILE A 144 7.18 8.47 14.02
C ILE A 144 6.87 9.80 13.36
N HIS A 145 5.69 10.33 13.67
CA HIS A 145 5.31 11.68 13.27
C HIS A 145 6.12 12.70 14.09
N ILE A 146 6.65 13.74 13.45
CA ILE A 146 7.55 14.73 14.07
C ILE A 146 6.92 15.36 15.33
N ASP A 147 5.62 15.68 15.31
CA ASP A 147 4.90 16.22 16.47
C ASP A 147 4.95 15.33 17.73
N LYS A 148 5.16 14.02 17.57
CA LYS A 148 5.24 13.06 18.68
C LYS A 148 6.65 12.90 19.24
N LEU A 149 7.64 13.56 18.66
CA LEU A 149 8.99 13.57 19.20
C LEU A 149 9.04 14.43 20.47
N PRO A 150 9.93 14.09 21.42
CA PRO A 150 10.32 14.99 22.50
C PRO A 150 10.82 16.32 21.92
N ASP A 151 10.53 17.43 22.59
CA ASP A 151 10.89 18.77 22.10
C ASP A 151 12.41 18.94 21.99
N GLU A 152 13.17 18.29 22.88
CA GLU A 152 14.64 18.28 22.85
C GLU A 152 15.20 17.66 21.56
N ILE A 153 14.43 16.78 20.91
CA ILE A 153 14.78 16.15 19.64
C ILE A 153 14.33 17.02 18.47
N LYS A 154 13.15 17.66 18.57
CA LYS A 154 12.63 18.55 17.52
C LYS A 154 13.58 19.71 17.24
N ASP A 155 14.19 20.27 18.28
CA ASP A 155 15.14 21.38 18.17
C ASP A 155 16.48 20.97 17.52
N GLN A 156 16.77 19.67 17.47
CA GLN A 156 17.95 19.11 16.81
C GLN A 156 17.66 18.68 15.37
N LEU A 157 16.40 18.77 14.92
CA LEU A 157 16.06 18.48 13.54
C LEU A 157 16.66 19.60 12.65
N PRO A 158 17.56 19.26 11.72
CA PRO A 158 18.05 20.22 10.75
C PRO A 158 16.89 20.74 9.90
N ASP A 159 17.05 21.96 9.35
CA ASP A 159 16.17 22.45 8.28
C ASP A 159 16.06 21.34 7.23
N LEU A 160 14.86 20.81 7.05
CA LEU A 160 14.57 19.52 6.43
C LEU A 160 14.88 19.50 4.92
N GLU A 161 16.17 19.47 4.58
CA GLU A 161 16.64 19.05 3.26
C GLU A 161 16.64 17.53 3.15
N TYR A 162 16.34 17.01 1.95
CA TYR A 162 16.10 15.60 1.66
C TYR A 162 17.25 14.67 2.09
N GLU A 163 18.51 15.07 1.86
CA GLU A 163 19.68 14.27 2.27
C GLU A 163 19.77 14.15 3.80
N THR A 164 19.22 15.12 4.53
CA THR A 164 19.29 15.16 5.98
C THR A 164 18.23 14.25 6.64
N LEU A 165 17.08 14.09 6.00
CA LEU A 165 16.06 13.10 6.40
C LEU A 165 16.59 11.66 6.37
N GLN A 166 17.48 11.33 5.42
CA GLN A 166 18.10 9.99 5.34
C GLN A 166 19.08 9.71 6.49
N ARG A 167 19.62 10.76 7.13
CA ARG A 167 20.67 10.64 8.16
C ARG A 167 20.15 10.68 9.59
N LEU A 168 18.90 11.06 9.80
CA LEU A 168 18.28 11.12 11.13
C LEU A 168 17.82 9.73 11.58
N GLN A 169 18.77 8.83 11.77
CA GLN A 169 18.56 7.63 12.58
C GLN A 169 18.64 8.05 14.05
N PHE A 170 17.51 8.48 14.61
CA PHE A 170 17.44 8.69 16.05
C PHE A 170 17.32 7.34 16.75
N THR A 171 18.22 7.11 17.71
CA THR A 171 18.12 6.01 18.68
C THR A 171 17.01 6.33 19.66
N SER A 172 15.78 6.08 19.23
CA SER A 172 14.59 6.15 20.06
C SER A 172 14.01 4.75 20.18
N GLN A 173 13.26 4.50 21.25
CA GLN A 173 12.59 3.23 21.41
C GLN A 173 11.52 3.10 20.33
N SER A 174 11.64 2.04 19.53
CA SER A 174 10.64 1.69 18.52
C SER A 174 9.26 1.58 19.17
N LYS A 175 8.21 1.93 18.41
CA LYS A 175 6.87 1.99 18.96
C LYS A 175 6.13 0.70 18.67
N LYS A 176 5.56 0.08 19.71
CA LYS A 176 4.61 -1.03 19.53
C LYS A 176 3.47 -0.67 18.58
N THR A 177 3.16 -1.57 17.66
CA THR A 177 2.04 -1.44 16.72
C THR A 177 1.07 -2.60 16.84
N TRP A 178 -0.15 -2.34 16.39
CA TRP A 178 -1.26 -3.29 16.28
C TRP A 178 -1.81 -3.32 14.86
N THR A 179 -1.12 -2.68 13.93
CA THR A 179 -1.55 -2.55 12.53
C THR A 179 -0.64 -3.38 11.65
N VAL A 180 -1.25 -4.16 10.76
CA VAL A 180 -0.59 -4.80 9.62
C VAL A 180 -1.06 -4.12 8.35
N ASN A 181 -0.12 -3.88 7.44
CA ASN A 181 -0.43 -3.51 6.06
C ASN A 181 0.01 -4.63 5.14
N MET A 182 -0.78 -4.86 4.11
CA MET A 182 -0.48 -5.77 3.01
C MET A 182 -0.75 -5.03 1.70
N ILE A 183 0.21 -5.11 0.79
CA ILE A 183 0.11 -4.51 -0.54
C ILE A 183 -0.04 -5.62 -1.56
N ILE A 184 -1.08 -5.53 -2.38
CA ILE A 184 -1.36 -6.46 -3.47
C ILE A 184 -1.35 -5.69 -4.78
N LYS A 185 -0.77 -6.27 -5.83
CA LYS A 185 -0.88 -5.75 -7.20
C LYS A 185 -1.46 -6.78 -8.15
N LYS A 186 -2.11 -6.31 -9.22
CA LYS A 186 -2.54 -7.13 -10.35
C LYS A 186 -1.39 -7.21 -11.35
N ILE A 187 -0.74 -8.37 -11.44
CA ILE A 187 0.27 -8.67 -12.46
C ILE A 187 -0.38 -9.65 -13.44
N ASP A 188 -0.48 -9.25 -14.72
CA ASP A 188 -1.20 -10.01 -15.75
C ASP A 188 -2.59 -10.46 -15.30
N THR A 189 -3.33 -9.53 -14.68
CA THR A 189 -4.67 -9.71 -14.09
C THR A 189 -4.76 -10.60 -12.84
N LYS A 190 -3.66 -11.22 -12.40
CA LYS A 190 -3.62 -12.03 -11.18
C LYS A 190 -3.23 -11.18 -9.97
N PRO A 191 -3.93 -11.29 -8.84
CA PRO A 191 -3.48 -10.66 -7.61
C PRO A 191 -2.19 -11.32 -7.12
N VAL A 192 -1.20 -10.50 -6.77
CA VAL A 192 0.10 -10.92 -6.25
C VAL A 192 0.40 -10.07 -5.01
N ILE A 193 0.71 -10.73 -3.90
CA ILE A 193 1.17 -10.08 -2.68
C ILE A 193 2.58 -9.54 -2.93
N ILE A 194 2.72 -8.22 -2.79
CA ILE A 194 4.00 -7.53 -2.98
C ILE A 194 4.78 -7.45 -1.68
N THR A 195 4.10 -7.15 -0.57
CA THR A 195 4.71 -7.09 0.76
C THR A 195 3.65 -7.12 1.86
N ILE A 196 4.06 -7.55 3.06
CA ILE A 196 3.28 -7.49 4.30
C ILE A 196 4.22 -6.99 5.40
N PHE A 197 3.80 -5.99 6.17
CA PHE A 197 4.64 -5.39 7.21
C PHE A 197 3.81 -4.76 8.35
N PRO A 198 4.38 -4.64 9.56
CA PRO A 198 3.72 -3.99 10.68
C PRO A 198 3.94 -2.47 10.65
N GLY A 199 3.05 -1.72 11.30
CA GLY A 199 3.23 -0.28 11.51
C GLY A 199 2.50 0.60 10.50
N VAL A 200 3.02 1.81 10.28
CA VAL A 200 2.50 2.76 9.28
C VAL A 200 3.03 2.40 7.90
N TYR A 201 2.17 2.50 6.88
CA TYR A 201 2.62 2.44 5.49
C TYR A 201 3.38 3.71 5.14
N ALA A 202 4.68 3.58 4.91
CA ALA A 202 5.52 4.63 4.34
C ALA A 202 5.62 4.49 2.82
N PRO A 203 5.48 5.59 2.06
CA PRO A 203 5.93 5.61 0.68
C PRO A 203 7.46 5.51 0.63
N LEU A 204 8.01 5.18 -0.55
CA LEU A 204 9.45 5.21 -0.79
C LEU A 204 10.04 6.57 -0.40
N LEU A 205 11.33 6.59 -0.06
CA LEU A 205 12.03 7.85 0.14
C LEU A 205 11.98 8.67 -1.17
N PRO A 206 11.74 9.99 -1.10
CA PRO A 206 11.54 10.83 -2.28
C PRO A 206 12.73 10.82 -3.26
N ASN A 207 12.63 10.09 -4.37
CA ASN A 207 13.67 10.03 -5.39
C ASN A 207 13.09 10.39 -6.77
N HIS A 208 13.43 11.57 -7.28
CA HIS A 208 12.95 12.04 -8.58
C HIS A 208 13.41 11.17 -9.77
N GLU A 209 14.51 10.41 -9.62
CA GLU A 209 15.01 9.54 -10.70
C GLU A 209 14.23 8.23 -10.81
N GLU A 210 13.62 7.78 -9.70
CA GLU A 210 12.95 6.47 -9.59
C GLU A 210 11.43 6.56 -9.48
N GLN A 211 10.88 7.77 -9.31
CA GLN A 211 9.46 7.99 -9.03
C GLN A 211 8.82 8.92 -10.06
N THR A 212 7.53 8.73 -10.31
CA THR A 212 6.72 9.72 -11.03
C THR A 212 6.55 10.99 -10.19
N ASP A 213 6.24 12.13 -10.81
CA ASP A 213 6.02 13.40 -10.10
C ASP A 213 4.96 13.30 -8.98
N GLU A 214 3.90 12.51 -9.21
CA GLU A 214 2.84 12.30 -8.22
C GLU A 214 3.34 11.47 -7.03
N GLU A 215 4.08 10.39 -7.28
CA GLU A 215 4.67 9.55 -6.23
C GLU A 215 5.71 10.33 -5.43
N TYR A 216 6.58 11.06 -6.10
CA TYR A 216 7.57 11.92 -5.47
C TYR A 216 6.91 12.95 -4.54
N ARG A 217 5.87 13.64 -5.03
CA ARG A 217 5.12 14.61 -4.21
C ARG A 217 4.48 13.97 -2.98
N LYS A 218 3.88 12.78 -3.12
CA LYS A 218 3.31 12.02 -1.99
C LYS A 218 4.38 11.59 -1.00
N SER A 219 5.52 11.12 -1.49
CA SER A 219 6.70 10.81 -0.67
C SER A 219 7.15 12.03 0.10
N MET A 220 7.37 13.17 -0.55
CA MET A 220 7.79 14.42 0.10
C MET A 220 6.79 14.87 1.17
N GLU A 221 5.50 14.85 0.84
CA GLU A 221 4.45 15.23 1.79
C GLU A 221 4.46 14.32 3.03
N PHE A 222 4.64 13.02 2.86
CA PHE A 222 4.72 12.08 3.98
C PHE A 222 5.98 12.32 4.83
N TRP A 223 7.15 12.33 4.20
CA TRP A 223 8.44 12.40 4.88
C TRP A 223 8.75 13.80 5.45
N SER A 224 8.07 14.85 4.99
CA SER A 224 8.11 16.17 5.65
C SER A 224 7.49 16.18 7.06
N LYS A 225 6.71 15.14 7.41
CA LYS A 225 5.98 15.03 8.68
C LYS A 225 6.40 13.82 9.51
N HIS A 226 7.20 12.93 8.95
CA HIS A 226 7.57 11.65 9.55
C HIS A 226 9.06 11.42 9.45
N ILE A 227 9.62 10.76 10.45
CA ILE A 227 11.03 10.33 10.45
C ILE A 227 11.14 8.84 10.74
N LEU A 228 12.23 8.24 10.27
CA LEU A 228 12.60 6.86 10.59
C LEU A 228 13.45 6.85 11.88
N ILE A 229 13.12 5.98 12.82
CA ILE A 229 13.93 5.73 14.03
C ILE A 229 14.63 4.37 13.92
N SER A 230 15.78 4.20 14.55
CA SER A 230 16.53 2.93 14.52
C SER A 230 17.19 2.59 15.84
#